data_AF-A0A1V4IRW3-F1
#
_entry.id   AF-A0A1V4IRW3-F1
#
_cell.length_a   1.000
_cell.length_b   1.000
_cell.length_c   1.000
_cell.angle_alpha   90.00
_cell.angle_beta   90.00
_cell.angle_gamma   90.00
#
_symmetry.space_group_name_H-M   'P 1'
#
loop_
_entity.id
_entity.type
_entity.pdbx_description
1 polymer ?
#
loop_
_entity_poly.entity_id
_entity_poly.type
_entity_poly.pdbx_seq_one_letter_code
_entity_poly.pdbx_strand_id
1 'polypeptide(L)'
;MKKAEIEIKIITPMFSYGNRDKKLSKEKENVEFRITELKSLIRSTFRELGCFKDLQSMKVEEGKTFGTILKIPEVDSRGIKSPISFRIKEIKIDEISEYMLPHKTEEKDRSKRPCVKEESIVKLLMTCKDNIDMYFYIKLLIQASILGGLGGRSRKGFGSFTVTDVKCEKEAYNLLEKSTLEILLQLNNEDIFEFNAVKGKLKRKGEGLKYPYIKAIQVIPFNDGSNYKVLLKEISQLTHDRLKDDFGFYADKKIRERDTVKSYKGENQRFAFPVCVSFSEYAREKCMVIKELNYDYIMKSLDKTQKENVRVYNEKYVQAYIEKLIEIVKGKTK
;
A
#
# COMPACT_ATOMS: atom_id res chain seq x y z
N MET A 1 17.04 25.57 -7.19
CA MET A 1 16.53 24.18 -7.18
C MET A 1 16.64 23.63 -5.77
N LYS A 2 15.50 23.35 -5.12
CA LYS A 2 15.44 22.81 -3.76
C LYS A 2 15.90 21.35 -3.71
N LYS A 3 16.47 20.94 -2.57
CA LYS A 3 16.97 19.58 -2.30
C LYS A 3 16.57 19.11 -0.90
N ALA A 4 16.26 17.84 -0.77
CA ALA A 4 16.09 17.15 0.51
C ALA A 4 16.86 15.83 0.48
N GLU A 5 17.55 15.51 1.57
CA GLU A 5 18.05 14.15 1.81
C GLU A 5 17.09 13.41 2.70
N ILE A 6 16.71 12.19 2.31
CA ILE A 6 15.70 11.41 3.00
C ILE A 6 16.30 10.04 3.28
N GLU A 7 16.20 9.57 4.50
CA GLU A 7 16.57 8.21 4.89
C GLU A 7 15.31 7.35 5.06
N ILE A 8 15.34 6.17 4.47
CA ILE A 8 14.29 5.16 4.56
C ILE A 8 14.89 3.89 5.16
N LYS A 9 14.15 3.28 6.09
CA LYS A 9 14.43 1.97 6.67
C LYS A 9 13.38 0.95 6.26
N ILE A 10 13.80 -0.21 5.75
CA ILE A 10 12.92 -1.34 5.45
C ILE A 10 12.55 -2.04 6.77
N ILE A 11 11.26 -2.21 7.06
CA ILE A 11 10.77 -2.78 8.33
C ILE A 11 10.39 -4.26 8.18
N THR A 12 9.98 -4.68 6.98
CA THR A 12 9.60 -6.06 6.68
C THR A 12 10.25 -6.52 5.39
N PRO A 13 10.45 -7.84 5.17
CA PRO A 13 11.14 -8.32 3.98
C PRO A 13 10.53 -7.76 2.70
N MET A 14 11.35 -7.25 1.79
CA MET A 14 10.87 -6.60 0.57
C MET A 14 11.27 -7.42 -0.66
N PHE A 15 10.28 -8.04 -1.30
CA PHE A 15 10.46 -8.80 -2.54
C PHE A 15 10.47 -7.85 -3.75
N SER A 16 11.56 -7.11 -3.94
CA SER A 16 11.75 -6.20 -5.07
C SER A 16 12.93 -6.66 -5.92
N TYR A 17 12.74 -6.69 -7.23
CA TYR A 17 13.66 -7.29 -8.18
C TYR A 17 13.88 -6.41 -9.40
N GLY A 18 15.12 -6.38 -9.87
CA GLY A 18 15.49 -5.72 -11.09
C GLY A 18 15.18 -6.51 -12.35
N ASN A 19 15.89 -6.18 -13.42
CA ASN A 19 15.76 -6.91 -14.65
C ASN A 19 16.17 -8.37 -14.41
N ARG A 20 15.22 -9.30 -14.56
CA ARG A 20 15.50 -10.73 -14.48
C ARG A 20 16.37 -11.10 -15.66
N ASP A 21 17.63 -11.43 -15.42
CA ASP A 21 18.36 -12.19 -16.41
C ASP A 21 17.69 -13.56 -16.52
N LYS A 22 17.11 -13.87 -17.69
CA LYS A 22 16.39 -15.13 -17.93
C LYS A 22 17.30 -16.36 -17.77
N LYS A 23 18.62 -16.17 -17.72
CA LYS A 23 19.62 -17.21 -17.48
C LYS A 23 19.89 -17.49 -16.00
N LEU A 24 19.45 -16.61 -15.09
CA LEU A 24 19.61 -16.81 -13.65
C LEU A 24 18.49 -17.71 -13.11
N SER A 25 18.85 -18.70 -12.29
CA SER A 25 17.87 -19.53 -11.57
C SER A 25 17.00 -18.65 -10.65
N LYS A 26 15.85 -19.14 -10.21
CA LYS A 26 14.98 -18.42 -9.23
C LYS A 26 15.71 -18.05 -7.92
N GLU A 27 16.85 -18.67 -7.66
CA GLU A 27 17.73 -18.45 -6.51
C GLU A 27 18.69 -17.28 -6.71
N LYS A 28 18.78 -16.72 -7.92
CA LYS A 28 19.62 -15.57 -8.27
C LYS A 28 18.77 -14.43 -8.87
N GLU A 29 17.61 -14.14 -8.29
CA GLU A 29 16.91 -12.89 -8.62
C GLU A 29 17.72 -11.72 -8.06
N ASN A 30 18.11 -10.75 -8.90
CA ASN A 30 18.83 -9.56 -8.46
C ASN A 30 17.90 -8.69 -7.60
N VAL A 31 18.03 -8.83 -6.29
CA VAL A 31 17.32 -8.04 -5.29
C VAL A 31 17.78 -6.59 -5.41
N GLU A 32 16.82 -5.67 -5.57
CA GLU A 32 17.14 -4.24 -5.70
C GLU A 32 16.05 -3.37 -5.06
N PHE A 33 16.43 -2.19 -4.56
CA PHE A 33 15.46 -1.14 -4.25
C PHE A 33 15.15 -0.31 -5.49
N ARG A 34 13.86 -0.13 -5.78
CA ARG A 34 13.41 0.51 -7.02
C ARG A 34 12.75 1.85 -6.74
N ILE A 35 13.40 2.93 -7.20
CA ILE A 35 12.80 4.27 -7.18
C ILE A 35 11.45 4.29 -7.92
N THR A 36 11.29 3.46 -8.97
CA THR A 36 10.04 3.36 -9.72
C THR A 36 8.89 2.81 -8.89
N GLU A 37 9.15 1.83 -8.02
CA GLU A 37 8.15 1.29 -7.08
C GLU A 37 7.79 2.34 -6.03
N LEU A 38 8.78 3.03 -5.46
CA LEU A 38 8.55 4.13 -4.52
C LEU A 38 7.68 5.23 -5.13
N LYS A 39 8.03 5.71 -6.33
CA LYS A 39 7.25 6.72 -7.05
C LYS A 39 5.82 6.23 -7.33
N SER A 40 5.65 4.95 -7.65
CA SER A 40 4.33 4.37 -7.90
C SER A 40 3.48 4.34 -6.64
N LEU A 41 4.07 4.01 -5.49
CA LEU A 41 3.38 4.03 -4.20
C LEU A 41 2.99 5.45 -3.77
N ILE A 42 3.88 6.42 -3.91
CA ILE A 42 3.59 7.84 -3.64
C ILE A 42 2.42 8.32 -4.51
N ARG A 43 2.45 8.03 -5.82
CA ARG A 43 1.34 8.37 -6.74
C ARG A 43 0.04 7.68 -6.35
N SER A 44 0.09 6.41 -5.93
CA SER A 44 -1.11 5.71 -5.46
C SER A 44 -1.68 6.35 -4.22
N THR A 45 -0.84 6.67 -3.25
CA THR A 45 -1.22 7.33 -2.00
C THR A 45 -1.89 8.68 -2.28
N PHE A 46 -1.37 9.46 -3.23
CA PHE A 46 -2.00 10.72 -3.66
C PHE A 46 -3.42 10.52 -4.19
N ARG A 47 -3.61 9.56 -5.11
CA ARG A 47 -4.95 9.24 -5.64
C ARG A 47 -5.90 8.80 -4.54
N GLU A 48 -5.40 7.97 -3.63
CA GLU A 48 -6.18 7.31 -2.60
C GLU A 48 -6.65 8.27 -1.50
N LEU A 49 -5.83 9.26 -1.14
CA LEU A 49 -6.14 10.28 -0.14
C LEU A 49 -6.85 11.51 -0.72
N GLY A 50 -6.59 11.86 -1.98
CA GLY A 50 -7.12 13.08 -2.59
C GLY A 50 -8.64 13.13 -2.70
N CYS A 51 -9.19 14.34 -2.78
CA CYS A 51 -10.60 14.59 -3.05
C CYS A 51 -10.75 15.17 -4.46
N PHE A 52 -11.28 14.36 -5.37
CA PHE A 52 -11.46 14.72 -6.78
C PHE A 52 -12.94 14.66 -7.15
N LYS A 53 -13.33 15.46 -8.14
CA LYS A 53 -14.71 15.47 -8.66
C LYS A 53 -15.07 14.14 -9.31
N ASP A 54 -14.13 13.58 -10.08
CA ASP A 54 -14.30 12.37 -10.86
C ASP A 54 -12.93 11.76 -11.25
N LEU A 55 -12.97 10.64 -11.97
CA LEU A 55 -11.75 9.96 -12.42
C LEU A 55 -10.89 10.81 -13.36
N GLN A 56 -11.48 11.70 -14.16
CA GLN A 56 -10.72 12.52 -15.10
C GLN A 56 -9.99 13.64 -14.37
N SER A 57 -10.67 14.36 -13.48
CA SER A 57 -10.06 15.38 -12.63
C SER A 57 -8.92 14.80 -11.78
N MET A 58 -9.08 13.59 -11.22
CA MET A 58 -7.99 12.90 -10.53
C MET A 58 -6.76 12.70 -11.43
N LYS A 59 -6.94 12.24 -12.68
CA LYS A 59 -5.83 12.03 -13.62
C LYS A 59 -5.16 13.33 -14.01
N VAL A 60 -5.92 14.41 -14.16
CA VAL A 60 -5.41 15.74 -14.48
C VAL A 60 -4.53 16.23 -13.33
N GLU A 61 -5.02 16.19 -12.10
CA GLU A 61 -4.26 16.62 -10.92
C GLU A 61 -3.03 15.74 -10.68
N GLU A 62 -3.15 14.40 -10.80
CA GLU A 62 -1.98 13.51 -10.72
C GLU A 62 -0.93 13.84 -11.80
N GLY A 63 -1.38 14.18 -13.01
CA GLY A 63 -0.50 14.60 -14.11
C GLY A 63 0.23 15.91 -13.84
N LYS A 64 -0.44 16.90 -13.22
CA LYS A 64 0.19 18.16 -12.78
C LYS A 64 1.22 17.91 -11.67
N THR A 65 0.88 17.07 -10.69
CA THR A 65 1.71 16.80 -9.52
C THR A 65 2.93 15.92 -9.83
N PHE A 66 2.79 14.90 -10.68
CA PHE A 66 3.86 13.91 -10.89
C PHE A 66 4.36 13.82 -12.33
N GLY A 67 3.84 14.65 -13.22
CA GLY A 67 4.07 14.57 -14.65
C GLY A 67 3.25 13.47 -15.32
N THR A 68 3.07 13.65 -16.64
CA THR A 68 2.28 12.79 -17.51
C THR A 68 2.72 12.93 -18.96
N ILE A 69 2.62 11.85 -19.72
CA ILE A 69 2.78 11.89 -21.18
C ILE A 69 1.47 12.22 -21.90
N LEU A 70 0.34 12.19 -21.18
CA LEU A 70 -0.96 12.51 -21.75
C LEU A 70 -1.02 14.01 -22.03
N LYS A 71 -1.51 14.36 -23.22
CA LYS A 71 -1.86 15.73 -23.55
C LYS A 71 -3.07 16.10 -22.70
N ILE A 72 -2.86 16.97 -21.71
CA ILE A 72 -3.95 17.56 -20.96
C ILE A 72 -4.22 18.90 -21.64
N PRO A 73 -5.34 19.06 -22.36
CA PRO A 73 -5.61 20.28 -23.14
C PRO A 73 -5.53 21.55 -22.31
N GLU A 74 -5.87 21.45 -21.02
CA GLU A 74 -5.90 22.54 -20.06
C GLU A 74 -4.51 22.90 -19.48
N VAL A 75 -3.46 22.13 -19.75
CA VAL A 75 -2.15 22.29 -19.08
C VAL A 75 -0.95 22.29 -20.03
N ASP A 76 -0.77 21.26 -20.87
CA ASP A 76 0.33 21.20 -21.83
C ASP A 76 0.01 20.19 -22.95
N SER A 77 0.09 20.65 -24.21
CA SER A 77 -0.15 19.85 -25.41
C SER A 77 0.98 18.86 -25.75
N ARG A 78 2.10 18.89 -25.00
CA ARG A 78 3.28 18.03 -25.18
C ARG A 78 3.54 17.07 -24.02
N GLY A 79 2.69 17.08 -22.99
CA GLY A 79 2.90 16.34 -21.75
C GLY A 79 3.77 17.12 -20.76
N ILE A 80 3.71 16.73 -19.48
CA ILE A 80 4.31 17.45 -18.35
C ILE A 80 5.42 16.59 -17.75
N LYS A 81 6.64 17.11 -17.68
CA LYS A 81 7.74 16.45 -16.96
C LYS A 81 7.48 16.50 -15.45
N SER A 82 7.77 15.41 -14.75
CA SER A 82 7.69 15.37 -13.28
C SER A 82 8.42 16.55 -12.64
N PRO A 83 7.77 17.32 -11.75
CA PRO A 83 8.40 18.46 -11.06
C PRO A 83 9.42 18.02 -9.99
N ILE A 84 9.38 16.75 -9.61
CA ILE A 84 10.29 16.14 -8.62
C ILE A 84 11.13 15.02 -9.24
N SER A 85 12.31 14.78 -8.66
CA SER A 85 13.17 13.65 -8.96
C SER A 85 13.73 13.04 -7.68
N PHE A 86 13.80 11.71 -7.65
CA PHE A 86 14.48 10.95 -6.60
C PHE A 86 15.71 10.27 -7.19
N ARG A 87 16.81 10.31 -6.46
CA ARG A 87 18.05 9.58 -6.76
C ARG A 87 18.51 8.83 -5.52
N ILE A 88 19.01 7.61 -5.68
CA ILE A 88 19.66 6.89 -4.58
C ILE A 88 21.02 7.55 -4.37
N LYS A 89 21.26 8.05 -3.15
CA LYS A 89 22.54 8.63 -2.73
C LYS A 89 23.44 7.55 -2.12
N GLU A 90 22.84 6.69 -1.29
CA GLU A 90 23.54 5.60 -0.60
C GLU A 90 22.54 4.46 -0.39
N ILE A 91 23.03 3.22 -0.45
CA ILE A 91 22.21 2.03 -0.24
C ILE A 91 22.99 1.01 0.57
N LYS A 92 22.39 0.55 1.67
CA LYS A 92 22.89 -0.54 2.52
C LYS A 92 21.79 -1.59 2.58
N ILE A 93 21.83 -2.52 1.63
CA ILE A 93 20.89 -3.63 1.53
C ILE A 93 21.60 -4.90 1.93
N ASP A 94 21.05 -5.56 2.94
CA ASP A 94 21.33 -6.96 3.21
C ASP A 94 20.31 -7.81 2.47
N GLU A 95 20.76 -8.91 1.86
CA GLU A 95 19.89 -9.89 1.21
C GLU A 95 19.64 -11.08 2.14
N ILE A 96 18.37 -11.49 2.24
CA ILE A 96 17.97 -12.73 2.90
C ILE A 96 17.03 -13.52 1.99
N SER A 97 16.83 -14.80 2.31
CA SER A 97 15.79 -15.61 1.67
C SER A 97 14.59 -15.82 2.59
N GLU A 98 13.41 -15.39 2.14
CA GLU A 98 12.16 -15.54 2.88
C GLU A 98 11.06 -16.18 2.03
N TYR A 99 10.06 -16.75 2.70
CA TYR A 99 8.90 -17.35 2.04
C TYR A 99 7.89 -16.27 1.66
N MET A 100 7.60 -16.11 0.35
CA MET A 100 6.50 -15.23 -0.11
C MET A 100 5.11 -15.66 0.40
N LEU A 101 5.03 -16.90 0.91
CA LEU A 101 3.88 -17.50 1.56
C LEU A 101 4.35 -18.02 2.92
N PRO A 102 4.45 -17.18 3.97
CA PRO A 102 5.03 -17.61 5.24
C PRO A 102 4.27 -18.74 5.95
N HIS A 103 3.03 -19.02 5.55
CA HIS A 103 2.27 -20.16 6.03
C HIS A 103 2.60 -21.49 5.32
N LYS A 104 3.40 -21.44 4.25
CA LYS A 104 3.88 -22.60 3.48
C LYS A 104 5.39 -22.69 3.56
N THR A 105 5.86 -23.40 4.57
CA THR A 105 7.30 -23.52 4.88
C THR A 105 7.89 -24.87 4.50
N GLU A 106 7.09 -25.80 3.97
CA GLU A 106 7.57 -27.13 3.56
C GLU A 106 8.49 -27.01 2.33
N GLU A 107 9.51 -27.86 2.24
CA GLU A 107 10.55 -27.80 1.20
C GLU A 107 10.00 -27.96 -0.23
N LYS A 108 8.88 -28.67 -0.38
CA LYS A 108 8.14 -28.81 -1.65
C LYS A 108 7.46 -27.51 -2.10
N ASP A 109 7.23 -26.57 -1.19
CA ASP A 109 6.61 -25.28 -1.46
C ASP A 109 7.68 -24.29 -1.98
N ARG A 110 7.74 -24.16 -3.32
CA ARG A 110 8.67 -23.28 -4.08
C ARG A 110 8.47 -21.77 -3.85
N SER A 111 8.11 -21.33 -2.64
CA SER A 111 7.83 -19.95 -2.27
C SER A 111 8.98 -19.19 -1.62
N LYS A 112 10.07 -19.86 -1.27
CA LYS A 112 11.28 -19.20 -0.75
C LYS A 112 11.98 -18.43 -1.87
N ARG A 113 12.30 -17.17 -1.64
CA ARG A 113 12.94 -16.27 -2.61
C ARG A 113 13.89 -15.29 -1.92
N PRO A 114 14.95 -14.83 -2.62
CA PRO A 114 15.76 -13.74 -2.12
C PRO A 114 14.92 -12.45 -2.04
N CYS A 115 15.23 -11.60 -1.07
CA CYS A 115 14.56 -10.33 -0.79
C CYS A 115 15.46 -9.41 0.04
N VAL A 116 15.10 -8.12 0.07
CA VAL A 116 15.77 -7.16 0.95
C VAL A 116 15.36 -7.44 2.39
N LYS A 117 16.35 -7.57 3.27
CA LYS A 117 16.20 -7.80 4.71
C LYS A 117 15.61 -6.58 5.42
N GLU A 118 14.93 -6.82 6.53
CA GLU A 118 14.58 -5.78 7.50
C GLU A 118 15.84 -5.02 7.97
N GLU A 119 15.65 -3.79 8.43
CA GLU A 119 16.68 -2.83 8.86
C GLU A 119 17.63 -2.34 7.75
N SER A 120 17.45 -2.79 6.50
CA SER A 120 18.16 -2.21 5.34
C SER A 120 17.84 -0.73 5.19
N ILE A 121 18.87 0.08 4.88
CA ILE A 121 18.77 1.54 4.81
C ILE A 121 18.99 2.02 3.37
N VAL A 122 18.13 2.94 2.93
CA VAL A 122 18.25 3.62 1.63
C VAL A 122 18.22 5.13 1.85
N LYS A 123 19.27 5.83 1.42
CA LYS A 123 19.31 7.29 1.42
C LYS A 123 18.99 7.82 0.04
N LEU A 124 18.00 8.70 -0.03
CA LEU A 124 17.51 9.33 -1.24
C LEU A 124 17.86 10.80 -1.26
N LEU A 125 18.18 11.31 -2.44
CA LEU A 125 18.21 12.73 -2.75
C LEU A 125 16.96 13.07 -3.56
N MET A 126 16.06 13.86 -2.97
CA MET A 126 14.93 14.45 -3.66
C MET A 126 15.29 15.86 -4.15
N THR A 127 14.98 16.16 -5.40
CA THR A 127 15.20 17.50 -5.99
C THR A 127 13.94 17.99 -6.69
N CYS A 128 13.59 19.26 -6.53
CA CYS A 128 12.47 19.90 -7.22
C CYS A 128 12.79 21.33 -7.64
N LYS A 129 11.99 21.89 -8.55
CA LYS A 129 12.06 23.31 -8.93
C LYS A 129 11.72 24.20 -7.73
N ASP A 130 12.18 25.45 -7.73
CA ASP A 130 12.04 26.34 -6.56
C ASP A 130 10.59 26.75 -6.26
N ASN A 131 9.75 26.79 -7.30
CA ASN A 131 8.32 27.08 -7.20
C ASN A 131 7.47 25.87 -6.78
N ILE A 132 8.10 24.72 -6.52
CA ILE A 132 7.41 23.50 -6.10
C ILE A 132 7.49 23.38 -4.59
N ASP A 133 6.35 23.12 -3.95
CA ASP A 133 6.30 22.78 -2.54
C ASP A 133 6.95 21.40 -2.32
N MET A 134 8.20 21.41 -1.87
CA MET A 134 8.96 20.21 -1.54
C MET A 134 8.34 19.46 -0.35
N TYR A 135 7.79 20.19 0.61
CA TYR A 135 7.27 19.64 1.85
C TYR A 135 6.00 18.81 1.60
N PHE A 136 5.16 19.22 0.64
CA PHE A 136 4.05 18.40 0.15
C PHE A 136 4.48 16.97 -0.24
N TYR A 137 5.57 16.79 -1.00
CA TYR A 137 6.02 15.47 -1.42
C TYR A 137 6.61 14.64 -0.27
N ILE A 138 7.22 15.31 0.71
CA ILE A 138 7.77 14.66 1.91
C ILE A 138 6.62 14.13 2.76
N LYS A 139 5.59 14.95 3.02
CA LYS A 139 4.37 14.53 3.71
C LYS A 139 3.74 13.32 3.01
N LEU A 140 3.65 13.38 1.69
CA LEU A 140 3.07 12.29 0.91
C LEU A 140 3.92 11.01 0.95
N LEU A 141 5.24 11.12 0.96
CA LEU A 141 6.15 9.98 1.15
C LEU A 141 5.99 9.36 2.55
N ILE A 142 5.88 10.19 3.59
CA ILE A 142 5.60 9.73 4.97
C ILE A 142 4.25 9.00 5.01
N GLN A 143 3.18 9.59 4.45
CA GLN A 143 1.87 8.93 4.33
C GLN A 143 1.95 7.61 3.55
N ALA A 144 2.71 7.58 2.46
CA ALA A 144 2.90 6.37 1.64
C ALA A 144 3.61 5.25 2.41
N SER A 145 4.56 5.60 3.27
CA SER A 145 5.27 4.65 4.15
C SER A 145 4.34 4.05 5.23
N ILE A 146 3.35 4.81 5.70
CA ILE A 146 2.35 4.34 6.67
C ILE A 146 1.31 3.44 5.98
N LEU A 147 0.83 3.85 4.81
CA LEU A 147 -0.37 3.30 4.16
C LEU A 147 -0.08 2.17 3.16
N GLY A 148 1.18 1.76 3.00
CA GLY A 148 1.55 0.75 2.04
C GLY A 148 2.96 0.19 2.22
N GLY A 149 3.46 -0.42 1.15
CA GLY A 149 4.77 -1.05 1.11
C GLY A 149 5.24 -1.24 -0.33
N LEU A 150 6.49 -1.66 -0.48
CA LEU A 150 7.17 -1.81 -1.76
C LEU A 150 7.30 -3.30 -2.16
N GLY A 151 7.56 -3.56 -3.44
CA GLY A 151 7.76 -4.92 -3.95
C GLY A 151 6.53 -5.83 -3.96
N GLY A 152 6.80 -7.12 -4.13
CA GLY A 152 5.81 -8.18 -4.16
C GLY A 152 5.14 -8.37 -2.80
N ARG A 153 3.83 -8.70 -2.82
CA ARG A 153 3.00 -8.93 -1.62
C ARG A 153 2.85 -7.73 -0.69
N SER A 154 3.18 -6.51 -1.14
CA SER A 154 3.13 -5.31 -0.30
C SER A 154 1.78 -5.02 0.36
N ARG A 155 0.67 -5.41 -0.29
CA ARG A 155 -0.68 -5.29 0.28
C ARG A 155 -0.97 -6.25 1.45
N LYS A 156 -0.02 -7.11 1.81
CA LYS A 156 -0.12 -8.14 2.87
C LYS A 156 0.98 -7.96 3.92
N GLY A 157 1.48 -6.74 4.08
CA GLY A 157 2.45 -6.37 5.10
C GLY A 157 3.92 -6.40 4.67
N PHE A 158 4.27 -7.07 3.56
CA PHE A 158 5.66 -7.12 3.07
C PHE A 158 6.13 -5.78 2.52
N GLY A 159 7.45 -5.56 2.54
CA GLY A 159 8.08 -4.34 2.05
C GLY A 159 7.57 -3.04 2.68
N SER A 160 6.96 -3.13 3.87
CA SER A 160 6.71 -1.98 4.73
C SER A 160 8.02 -1.30 5.08
N PHE A 161 8.03 0.03 5.10
CA PHE A 161 9.21 0.85 5.36
C PHE A 161 8.81 2.11 6.12
N THR A 162 9.76 2.77 6.75
CA THR A 162 9.53 4.06 7.43
C THR A 162 10.56 5.09 6.99
N VAL A 163 10.20 6.36 7.07
CA VAL A 163 11.12 7.48 6.88
C VAL A 163 11.77 7.76 8.23
N THR A 164 13.09 7.61 8.32
CA THR A 164 13.83 7.75 9.60
C THR A 164 14.48 9.12 9.77
N ASP A 165 14.83 9.79 8.67
CA ASP A 165 15.43 11.12 8.70
C ASP A 165 15.05 11.90 7.44
N VAL A 166 14.88 13.20 7.58
CA VAL A 166 14.62 14.12 6.47
C VAL A 166 15.43 15.40 6.68
N LYS A 167 16.54 15.51 5.96
CA LYS A 167 17.35 16.72 5.90
C LYS A 167 16.80 17.64 4.84
N CYS A 168 15.77 18.38 5.22
CA CYS A 168 15.31 19.60 4.57
C CYS A 168 14.82 20.56 5.66
N GLU A 169 14.16 21.65 5.28
CA GLU A 169 13.55 22.64 6.19
C GLU A 169 12.92 22.04 7.47
N LYS A 170 12.98 22.78 8.60
CA LYS A 170 12.75 22.30 9.99
C LYS A 170 11.43 21.54 10.23
N GLU A 171 10.39 21.74 9.43
CA GLU A 171 9.04 21.23 9.70
C GLU A 171 8.85 19.73 9.46
N ALA A 172 9.74 19.08 8.69
CA ALA A 172 9.66 17.63 8.47
C ALA A 172 10.05 16.81 9.72
N TYR A 173 11.01 17.32 10.52
CA TYR A 173 11.45 16.67 11.75
C TYR A 173 10.32 16.50 12.76
N ASN A 174 9.47 17.53 12.91
CA ASN A 174 8.34 17.51 13.82
C ASN A 174 7.30 16.42 13.50
N LEU A 175 7.25 15.91 12.25
CA LEU A 175 6.35 14.82 11.89
C LEU A 175 6.91 13.45 12.28
N LEU A 176 8.23 13.24 12.18
CA LEU A 176 8.85 11.94 12.45
C LEU A 176 8.82 11.57 13.95
N GLU A 177 8.70 12.58 14.82
CA GLU A 177 8.58 12.44 16.28
C GLU A 177 7.15 12.12 16.76
N LYS A 178 6.16 12.18 15.87
CA LYS A 178 4.75 11.91 16.20
C LYS A 178 4.40 10.44 16.02
N SER A 179 3.38 9.98 16.73
CA SER A 179 2.81 8.64 16.53
C SER A 179 2.24 8.49 15.12
N THR A 180 2.06 7.23 14.68
CA THR A 180 1.48 6.94 13.36
C THR A 180 0.11 7.62 13.18
N LEU A 181 -0.71 7.59 14.24
CA LEU A 181 -2.05 8.14 14.20
C LEU A 181 -2.05 9.67 14.14
N GLU A 182 -1.19 10.33 14.92
CA GLU A 182 -1.04 11.79 14.90
C GLU A 182 -0.55 12.29 13.54
N ILE A 183 0.38 11.58 12.90
CA ILE A 183 0.83 11.91 11.53
C ILE A 183 -0.36 11.85 10.57
N LEU A 184 -1.15 10.77 10.62
CA LEU A 184 -2.32 10.63 9.75
C LEU A 184 -3.37 11.71 10.03
N LEU A 185 -3.60 12.11 11.28
CA LEU A 185 -4.55 13.17 11.60
C LEU A 185 -4.07 14.54 11.15
N GLN A 186 -2.78 14.85 11.32
CA GLN A 186 -2.22 16.14 10.92
C GLN A 186 -2.10 16.32 9.40
N LEU A 187 -1.86 15.22 8.67
CA LEU A 187 -1.62 15.26 7.23
C LEU A 187 -2.88 15.03 6.39
N ASN A 188 -3.95 14.50 6.98
CA ASN A 188 -5.22 14.32 6.29
C ASN A 188 -6.17 15.46 6.65
N ASN A 189 -6.87 15.99 5.65
CA ASN A 189 -7.86 17.05 5.89
C ASN A 189 -9.06 16.47 6.65
N GLU A 190 -9.46 17.13 7.75
CA GLU A 190 -10.70 16.82 8.49
C GLU A 190 -11.94 16.89 7.60
N ASP A 191 -11.89 17.63 6.48
CA ASP A 191 -12.95 17.65 5.47
C ASP A 191 -13.08 16.32 4.70
N ILE A 192 -12.03 15.50 4.68
CA ILE A 192 -11.97 14.24 3.93
C ILE A 192 -12.22 13.04 4.86
N PHE A 193 -11.77 13.08 6.11
CA PHE A 193 -11.89 11.96 7.04
C PHE A 193 -12.57 12.36 8.35
N GLU A 194 -13.48 11.51 8.82
CA GLU A 194 -14.00 11.50 10.19
C GLU A 194 -13.16 10.55 11.04
N PHE A 195 -12.66 11.06 12.15
CA PHE A 195 -11.86 10.27 13.08
C PHE A 195 -12.72 9.73 14.22
N ASN A 196 -12.62 8.42 14.46
CA ASN A 196 -13.16 7.76 15.65
C ASN A 196 -12.00 7.37 16.57
N ALA A 197 -11.76 8.20 17.59
CA ALA A 197 -10.68 8.05 18.56
C ALA A 197 -10.73 6.72 19.31
N VAL A 198 -11.92 6.31 19.76
CA VAL A 198 -12.12 5.08 20.54
C VAL A 198 -11.69 3.83 19.77
N LYS A 199 -11.85 3.86 18.44
CA LYS A 199 -11.53 2.73 17.58
C LYS A 199 -10.19 2.87 16.88
N GLY A 200 -9.48 3.99 16.95
CA GLY A 200 -8.28 4.22 16.13
C GLY A 200 -8.57 4.15 14.62
N LYS A 201 -9.79 4.54 14.22
CA LYS A 201 -10.32 4.38 12.86
C LYS A 201 -10.59 5.74 12.21
N LEU A 202 -10.05 5.96 11.02
CA LEU A 202 -10.40 7.09 10.16
C LEU A 202 -11.37 6.57 9.08
N LYS A 203 -12.58 7.14 8.97
CA LYS A 203 -13.54 6.83 7.90
C LYS A 203 -13.61 8.03 6.95
N ARG A 204 -13.60 7.80 5.64
CA ARG A 204 -13.76 8.89 4.68
C ARG A 204 -15.18 9.47 4.69
N LYS A 205 -15.27 10.79 4.59
CA LYS A 205 -16.51 11.55 4.33
C LYS A 205 -16.89 11.42 2.84
N GLY A 206 -18.15 11.08 2.59
CA GLY A 206 -18.67 10.90 1.24
C GLY A 206 -18.41 9.50 0.66
N GLU A 207 -19.42 8.97 -0.04
CA GLU A 207 -19.40 7.63 -0.63
C GLU A 207 -19.76 7.68 -2.13
N GLY A 208 -19.58 6.57 -2.85
CA GLY A 208 -20.04 6.44 -4.25
C GLY A 208 -19.14 7.05 -5.32
N LEU A 209 -17.92 7.48 -4.98
CA LEU A 209 -16.97 8.02 -5.95
C LEU A 209 -16.46 6.93 -6.90
N LYS A 210 -16.35 7.26 -8.19
CA LYS A 210 -15.98 6.33 -9.28
C LYS A 210 -14.49 6.33 -9.60
N TYR A 211 -13.65 6.45 -8.58
CA TYR A 211 -12.19 6.41 -8.66
C TYR A 211 -11.58 5.71 -7.42
N PRO A 212 -10.29 5.33 -7.43
CA PRO A 212 -9.65 4.70 -6.27
C PRO A 212 -9.52 5.69 -5.12
N TYR A 213 -10.06 5.35 -3.94
CA TYR A 213 -9.92 6.14 -2.71
C TYR A 213 -9.90 5.22 -1.48
N ILE A 214 -9.39 5.72 -0.35
CA ILE A 214 -9.46 5.01 0.94
C ILE A 214 -10.83 5.20 1.57
N LYS A 215 -11.58 4.11 1.81
CA LYS A 215 -12.84 4.12 2.56
C LYS A 215 -12.58 4.28 4.06
N ALA A 216 -11.63 3.52 4.58
CA ALA A 216 -11.26 3.57 5.98
C ALA A 216 -9.80 3.19 6.22
N ILE A 217 -9.22 3.76 7.28
CA ILE A 217 -7.91 3.42 7.82
C ILE A 217 -8.11 2.98 9.26
N GLN A 218 -7.49 1.87 9.64
CA GLN A 218 -7.48 1.35 11.00
C GLN A 218 -6.02 1.25 11.44
N VAL A 219 -5.66 1.96 12.50
CA VAL A 219 -4.32 1.93 13.11
C VAL A 219 -4.39 1.11 14.39
N ILE A 220 -3.51 0.13 14.53
CA ILE A 220 -3.52 -0.80 15.66
C ILE A 220 -2.09 -0.92 16.21
N PRO A 221 -1.79 -0.31 17.36
CA PRO A 221 -0.49 -0.45 17.99
C PRO A 221 -0.28 -1.87 18.51
N PHE A 222 0.98 -2.31 18.53
CA PHE A 222 1.36 -3.60 19.09
C PHE A 222 2.74 -3.57 19.74
N ASN A 223 2.95 -4.49 20.69
CA ASN A 223 4.14 -4.50 21.55
C ASN A 223 5.37 -5.08 20.83
N ASP A 224 6.56 -4.68 21.27
CA ASP A 224 7.86 -5.09 20.71
C ASP A 224 8.11 -6.61 20.70
N GLY A 225 7.43 -7.37 21.57
CA GLY A 225 7.48 -8.84 21.57
C GLY A 225 6.81 -9.49 20.34
N SER A 226 6.01 -8.73 19.59
CA SER A 226 5.36 -9.21 18.36
C SER A 226 6.30 -9.03 17.17
N ASN A 227 7.01 -10.10 16.79
CA ASN A 227 7.85 -10.07 15.60
C ASN A 227 6.98 -9.99 14.33
N TYR A 228 7.28 -9.07 13.41
CA TYR A 228 6.66 -8.94 12.09
C TYR A 228 6.49 -10.27 11.37
N LYS A 229 7.44 -11.19 11.50
CA LYS A 229 7.39 -12.52 10.88
C LYS A 229 6.18 -13.35 11.33
N VAL A 230 5.81 -13.26 12.60
CA VAL A 230 4.63 -13.95 13.16
C VAL A 230 3.36 -13.34 12.57
N LEU A 231 3.26 -12.00 12.59
CA LEU A 231 2.11 -11.29 12.02
C LEU A 231 1.96 -11.57 10.53
N LEU A 232 3.04 -11.52 9.76
CA LEU A 232 3.06 -11.85 8.33
C LEU A 232 2.58 -13.29 8.08
N LYS A 233 2.95 -14.24 8.94
CA LYS A 233 2.47 -15.63 8.87
C LYS A 233 0.99 -15.74 9.14
N GLU A 234 0.49 -15.11 10.20
CA GLU A 234 -0.94 -15.12 10.57
C GLU A 234 -1.80 -14.42 9.50
N ILE A 235 -1.36 -13.26 8.98
CA ILE A 235 -2.02 -12.55 7.86
C ILE A 235 -2.05 -13.42 6.60
N SER A 236 -0.95 -14.12 6.32
CA SER A 236 -0.84 -15.01 5.15
C SER A 236 -1.76 -16.22 5.28
N GLN A 237 -1.80 -16.84 6.47
CA GLN A 237 -2.68 -17.96 6.79
C GLN A 237 -4.15 -17.53 6.70
N LEU A 238 -4.53 -16.40 7.33
CA LEU A 238 -5.88 -15.86 7.25
C LEU A 238 -6.31 -15.58 5.81
N THR A 239 -5.40 -15.03 4.99
CA THR A 239 -5.67 -14.81 3.56
C THR A 239 -5.90 -16.14 2.83
N HIS A 240 -5.14 -17.19 3.16
CA HIS A 240 -5.25 -18.50 2.54
C HIS A 240 -6.51 -19.25 2.97
N ASP A 241 -6.84 -19.26 4.25
CA ASP A 241 -8.03 -19.92 4.78
C ASP A 241 -9.30 -19.26 4.26
N ARG A 242 -9.32 -17.92 4.16
CA ARG A 242 -10.45 -17.24 3.54
C ARG A 242 -10.62 -17.57 2.06
N LEU A 243 -9.53 -17.80 1.33
CA LEU A 243 -9.64 -18.28 -0.04
C LEU A 243 -10.24 -19.69 -0.10
N LYS A 244 -10.12 -20.51 0.95
CA LYS A 244 -10.75 -21.84 1.05
C LYS A 244 -12.20 -21.79 1.55
N ASP A 245 -12.51 -20.92 2.50
CA ASP A 245 -13.86 -20.81 3.08
C ASP A 245 -14.86 -20.15 2.12
N ASP A 246 -14.39 -19.22 1.26
CA ASP A 246 -15.22 -18.61 0.21
C ASP A 246 -15.68 -19.61 -0.87
N PHE A 247 -15.18 -20.85 -0.87
CA PHE A 247 -15.74 -21.90 -1.74
C PHE A 247 -17.20 -22.25 -1.39
N GLY A 248 -17.71 -21.83 -0.23
CA GLY A 248 -19.09 -22.08 0.21
C GLY A 248 -20.17 -21.35 -0.60
N PHE A 249 -19.92 -20.14 -1.11
CA PHE A 249 -20.88 -19.41 -1.95
C PHE A 249 -20.87 -19.89 -3.42
N TYR A 250 -19.82 -20.63 -3.82
CA TYR A 250 -19.67 -21.29 -5.13
C TYR A 250 -20.23 -22.73 -5.17
N ALA A 251 -21.06 -23.08 -4.19
CA ALA A 251 -21.69 -24.40 -4.09
C ALA A 251 -22.78 -24.61 -5.15
N ASP A 252 -23.39 -23.54 -5.67
CA ASP A 252 -24.33 -23.68 -6.78
C ASP A 252 -23.57 -23.81 -8.11
N LYS A 253 -23.55 -25.03 -8.64
CA LYS A 253 -22.80 -25.42 -9.84
C LYS A 253 -23.18 -24.59 -11.07
N LYS A 254 -24.38 -23.98 -11.09
CA LYS A 254 -24.88 -23.13 -12.20
C LYS A 254 -24.31 -21.71 -12.20
N ILE A 255 -23.93 -21.15 -11.03
CA ILE A 255 -23.29 -19.82 -10.95
C ILE A 255 -21.81 -19.90 -11.30
N ARG A 256 -21.19 -21.09 -11.17
CA ARG A 256 -19.79 -21.35 -11.55
C ARG A 256 -19.46 -21.03 -13.01
N GLU A 257 -20.46 -21.04 -13.90
CA GLU A 257 -20.25 -20.87 -15.34
C GLU A 257 -20.50 -19.46 -15.84
N ARG A 258 -21.04 -18.54 -15.02
CA ARG A 258 -21.49 -17.24 -15.57
C ARG A 258 -20.93 -15.99 -14.93
N ASP A 259 -20.69 -15.89 -13.62
CA ASP A 259 -20.22 -14.60 -13.10
C ASP A 259 -19.49 -14.73 -11.77
N THR A 260 -18.34 -14.06 -11.70
CA THR A 260 -17.55 -13.64 -10.53
C THR A 260 -16.61 -14.65 -9.83
N VAL A 261 -15.34 -14.23 -9.73
CA VAL A 261 -14.22 -14.63 -8.83
C VAL A 261 -13.79 -16.10 -8.72
N LYS A 262 -14.02 -16.91 -9.77
CA LYS A 262 -12.98 -17.88 -10.17
C LYS A 262 -12.40 -17.46 -11.51
N SER A 263 -11.08 -17.61 -11.59
CA SER A 263 -10.27 -17.52 -12.80
C SER A 263 -11.02 -18.09 -14.01
N TYR A 264 -11.68 -17.20 -14.74
CA TYR A 264 -12.12 -17.46 -16.08
C TYR A 264 -10.84 -17.76 -16.85
N LYS A 265 -10.69 -19.00 -17.31
CA LYS A 265 -9.51 -19.47 -18.04
C LYS A 265 -9.33 -18.75 -19.39
N GLY A 266 -10.27 -17.87 -19.78
CA GLY A 266 -10.04 -16.75 -20.69
C GLY A 266 -10.42 -15.44 -19.98
N GLU A 267 -9.51 -14.47 -19.93
CA GLU A 267 -9.66 -13.16 -19.25
C GLU A 267 -9.58 -13.18 -17.71
N ASN A 268 -8.39 -13.49 -17.20
CA ASN A 268 -8.00 -13.43 -15.80
C ASN A 268 -8.21 -12.05 -15.15
N GLN A 269 -9.34 -11.81 -14.47
CA GLN A 269 -9.45 -10.77 -13.45
C GLN A 269 -9.46 -11.39 -12.05
N ARG A 270 -8.26 -11.59 -11.49
CA ARG A 270 -8.11 -11.73 -10.02
C ARG A 270 -8.44 -10.36 -9.43
N PHE A 271 -9.58 -10.22 -8.78
CA PHE A 271 -9.89 -8.97 -8.09
C PHE A 271 -8.78 -8.64 -7.09
N ALA A 272 -8.27 -7.42 -7.20
CA ALA A 272 -7.26 -6.91 -6.31
C ALA A 272 -7.88 -6.83 -4.91
N PHE A 273 -7.34 -7.63 -3.98
CA PHE A 273 -7.74 -7.68 -2.57
C PHE A 273 -7.98 -6.28 -1.99
N PRO A 274 -9.20 -5.97 -1.49
CA PRO A 274 -9.61 -4.59 -1.22
C PRO A 274 -9.12 -4.01 0.11
N VAL A 275 -8.42 -4.82 0.87
CA VAL A 275 -7.81 -4.45 2.13
C VAL A 275 -6.31 -4.59 2.01
N CYS A 276 -5.60 -3.50 2.21
CA CYS A 276 -4.15 -3.49 2.30
C CYS A 276 -3.74 -3.53 3.77
N VAL A 277 -2.75 -4.33 4.09
CA VAL A 277 -2.07 -4.31 5.39
C VAL A 277 -0.65 -3.81 5.17
N SER A 278 -0.23 -2.85 5.99
CA SER A 278 1.13 -2.32 6.08
C SER A 278 1.54 -2.20 7.55
N PHE A 279 2.83 -2.03 7.79
CA PHE A 279 3.37 -1.75 9.11
C PHE A 279 4.06 -0.40 9.13
N SER A 280 3.94 0.32 10.23
CA SER A 280 4.62 1.59 10.44
C SER A 280 5.40 1.58 11.76
N GLU A 281 6.52 2.31 11.77
CA GLU A 281 7.34 2.57 12.95
C GLU A 281 7.60 4.09 13.01
N TYR A 282 6.96 4.78 13.95
CA TYR A 282 7.11 6.21 14.21
C TYR A 282 7.02 6.47 15.72
N ALA A 283 7.75 7.44 16.24
CA ALA A 283 7.83 7.72 17.70
C ALA A 283 8.12 6.48 18.58
N ARG A 284 8.88 5.50 18.06
CA ARG A 284 9.14 4.18 18.68
C ARG A 284 7.89 3.31 18.88
N GLU A 285 6.75 3.71 18.32
CA GLU A 285 5.53 2.93 18.28
C GLU A 285 5.50 2.06 17.01
N LYS A 286 5.17 0.78 17.17
CA LYS A 286 4.90 -0.14 16.06
C LYS A 286 3.41 -0.28 15.86
N CYS A 287 2.95 -0.07 14.64
CA CYS A 287 1.54 -0.18 14.29
C CYS A 287 1.33 -1.12 13.10
N MET A 288 0.25 -1.89 13.15
CA MET A 288 -0.35 -2.46 11.96
C MET A 288 -1.39 -1.49 11.43
N VAL A 289 -1.28 -1.16 10.15
CA VAL A 289 -2.19 -0.26 9.46
C VAL A 289 -2.99 -1.08 8.46
N ILE A 290 -4.32 -1.08 8.63
CA ILE A 290 -5.25 -1.71 7.70
C ILE A 290 -5.95 -0.60 6.93
N LYS A 291 -5.84 -0.65 5.60
CA LYS A 291 -6.47 0.30 4.68
C LYS A 291 -7.53 -0.42 3.86
N GLU A 292 -8.78 0.00 4.00
CA GLU A 292 -9.90 -0.41 3.16
C GLU A 292 -10.00 0.53 1.95
N LEU A 293 -9.87 -0.03 0.76
CA LEU A 293 -9.90 0.72 -0.49
C LEU A 293 -11.28 0.60 -1.17
N ASN A 294 -11.72 1.65 -1.85
CA ASN A 294 -12.87 1.60 -2.75
C ASN A 294 -12.51 0.80 -4.00
N TYR A 295 -13.38 -0.12 -4.43
CA TYR A 295 -13.22 -0.87 -5.70
C TYR A 295 -14.45 -0.81 -6.59
N ASP A 296 -15.45 -0.01 -6.22
CA ASP A 296 -16.70 0.09 -6.96
C ASP A 296 -16.44 0.56 -8.41
N TYR A 297 -15.34 1.31 -8.62
CA TYR A 297 -14.90 1.77 -9.94
C TYR A 297 -14.39 0.67 -10.88
N ILE A 298 -14.09 -0.53 -10.37
CA ILE A 298 -13.65 -1.68 -11.18
C ILE A 298 -14.85 -2.56 -11.57
N MET A 299 -15.96 -2.49 -10.84
CA MET A 299 -17.17 -3.30 -11.05
C MET A 299 -18.02 -2.85 -12.24
N LYS A 300 -17.41 -2.15 -13.22
CA LYS A 300 -18.13 -1.46 -14.31
C LYS A 300 -18.94 -2.41 -15.20
N SER A 301 -18.46 -3.64 -15.39
CA SER A 301 -19.04 -4.64 -16.30
C SER A 301 -20.26 -5.39 -15.76
N LEU A 302 -20.55 -5.33 -14.46
CA LEU A 302 -21.69 -6.05 -13.88
C LEU A 302 -23.01 -5.29 -14.10
N ASP A 303 -24.14 -6.00 -14.21
CA ASP A 303 -25.45 -5.34 -14.24
C ASP A 303 -25.83 -4.74 -12.86
N LYS A 304 -26.92 -3.97 -12.78
CA LYS A 304 -27.30 -3.23 -11.56
C LYS A 304 -27.64 -4.14 -10.37
N THR A 305 -28.29 -5.28 -10.62
CA THR A 305 -28.74 -6.21 -9.58
C THR A 305 -27.58 -7.07 -9.09
N GLN A 306 -26.73 -7.51 -10.02
CA GLN A 306 -25.46 -8.17 -9.73
C GLN A 306 -24.53 -7.27 -8.93
N LYS A 307 -24.43 -5.98 -9.29
CA LYS A 307 -23.63 -4.99 -8.55
C LYS A 307 -24.04 -4.90 -7.09
N GLU A 308 -25.34 -4.84 -6.79
CA GLU A 308 -25.83 -4.67 -5.43
C GLU A 308 -25.57 -5.91 -4.56
N ASN A 309 -25.90 -7.09 -5.07
CA ASN A 309 -25.65 -8.35 -4.35
C ASN A 309 -24.16 -8.58 -4.10
N VAL A 310 -23.32 -8.33 -5.11
CA VAL A 310 -21.87 -8.47 -4.99
C VAL A 310 -21.31 -7.41 -4.03
N ARG A 311 -21.86 -6.20 -4.01
CA ARG A 311 -21.45 -5.14 -3.08
C ARG A 311 -21.72 -5.52 -1.63
N VAL A 312 -22.95 -5.91 -1.28
CA VAL A 312 -23.33 -6.30 0.09
C VAL A 312 -22.50 -7.48 0.58
N TYR A 313 -22.28 -8.49 -0.27
CA TYR A 313 -21.43 -9.62 0.07
C TYR A 313 -19.98 -9.21 0.29
N ASN A 314 -19.42 -8.42 -0.63
CA ASN A 314 -18.05 -7.94 -0.51
C ASN A 314 -17.86 -7.08 0.73
N GLU A 315 -18.82 -6.25 1.10
CA GLU A 315 -18.77 -5.45 2.32
C GLU A 315 -18.71 -6.35 3.56
N LYS A 316 -19.60 -7.34 3.68
CA LYS A 316 -19.56 -8.32 4.80
C LYS A 316 -18.25 -9.10 4.81
N TYR A 317 -17.79 -9.54 3.64
CA TYR A 317 -16.54 -10.25 3.48
C TYR A 317 -15.37 -9.38 3.97
N VAL A 318 -15.27 -8.15 3.51
CA VAL A 318 -14.22 -7.20 3.86
C VAL A 318 -14.23 -6.90 5.36
N GLN A 319 -15.39 -6.61 5.94
CA GLN A 319 -15.47 -6.29 7.37
C GLN A 319 -15.05 -7.49 8.24
N ALA A 320 -15.53 -8.70 7.94
CA ALA A 320 -15.08 -9.91 8.64
C ALA A 320 -13.56 -10.14 8.51
N TYR A 321 -12.93 -9.65 7.43
CA TYR A 321 -11.48 -9.82 7.24
C TYR A 321 -10.71 -8.83 8.09
N ILE A 322 -11.17 -7.59 8.11
CA ILE A 322 -10.64 -6.53 8.95
C ILE A 322 -10.76 -6.91 10.43
N GLU A 323 -11.90 -7.46 10.86
CA GLU A 323 -12.12 -7.93 12.24
C GLU A 323 -11.10 -9.00 12.66
N LYS A 324 -10.93 -10.06 11.85
CA LYS A 324 -9.93 -11.10 12.12
C LYS A 324 -8.49 -10.57 12.11
N LEU A 325 -8.18 -9.59 11.26
CA LEU A 325 -6.88 -8.89 11.28
C LEU A 325 -6.69 -8.11 12.58
N ILE A 326 -7.72 -7.42 13.07
CA ILE A 326 -7.67 -6.70 14.35
C ILE A 326 -7.44 -7.67 15.50
N GLU A 327 -8.10 -8.83 15.50
CA GLU A 327 -7.93 -9.87 16.52
C GLU A 327 -6.50 -10.44 16.56
N ILE A 328 -5.91 -10.70 15.38
CA ILE A 328 -4.51 -11.15 15.24
C ILE A 328 -3.57 -10.25 16.04
N VAL A 329 -3.75 -8.94 15.96
CA VAL A 329 -2.87 -7.98 16.64
C VAL A 329 -3.24 -7.77 18.11
N LYS A 330 -4.53 -7.61 18.43
CA LYS A 330 -4.99 -7.43 19.82
C LYS A 330 -4.63 -8.61 20.73
N GLY A 331 -4.58 -9.82 20.19
CA GLY A 331 -4.12 -11.00 20.91
C GLY A 331 -2.65 -10.94 21.35
N LYS A 332 -1.87 -9.98 20.84
CA LYS A 332 -0.44 -9.79 21.15
C LYS A 332 -0.15 -8.52 21.96
N THR A 333 -1.18 -7.70 22.22
CA THR A 333 -1.06 -6.48 23.04
C THR A 333 -1.32 -6.76 24.54
N LYS A 334 -1.87 -7.93 24.87
CA LYS A 334 -1.97 -8.47 26.23
C LYS A 334 -0.70 -9.22 26.58
#